data_AF-A0A9D5RN92-F1
#
_entry.id   AF-A0A9D5RN92-F1
#
_cell.length_a   1.000
_cell.length_b   1.000
_cell.length_c   1.000
_cell.angle_alpha   90.00
_cell.angle_beta   90.00
_cell.angle_gamma   90.00
#
_symmetry.space_group_name_H-M   'P 1'
#
loop_
_entity.id
_entity.type
_entity.pdbx_description
1 polymer ?
#
loop_
_entity_poly.entity_id
_entity_poly.type
_entity_poly.pdbx_seq_one_letter_code
_entity_poly.pdbx_strand_id
1 'polypeptide(L)'
;MVAFIKDYNLDSIKKKLIILYLLNVIDIFMTLLLLRTGFFREANFIMAKLVERPFVSLLFKVIFPALMLYYLYTEIRKVTISEEMKPAQVYQELKVSNISINLSILIYSIVDLTHLMWTALLPYIYTIA
;
A
#
# COMPACT_ATOMS: atom_id res chain seq x y z
N MET A 1 6.07 -19.24 2.54
CA MET A 1 5.53 -18.30 1.53
C MET A 1 4.19 -18.74 0.96
N VAL A 2 4.06 -19.96 0.41
CA VAL A 2 2.76 -20.49 -0.09
C VAL A 2 1.69 -20.57 1.00
N ALA A 3 2.06 -20.95 2.23
CA ALA A 3 1.15 -20.95 3.37
C ALA A 3 0.59 -19.56 3.69
N PHE A 4 1.41 -18.51 3.70
CA PHE A 4 0.97 -17.12 3.94
C PHE A 4 -0.01 -16.62 2.86
N ILE A 5 0.14 -17.10 1.61
CA ILE A 5 -0.76 -16.74 0.50
C ILE A 5 -2.11 -17.46 0.64
N LYS A 6 -2.13 -18.71 1.12
CA LYS A 6 -3.32 -19.56 1.22
C LYS A 6 -3.99 -19.56 2.60
N ASP A 7 -3.41 -18.87 3.58
CA ASP A 7 -3.98 -18.76 4.92
C ASP A 7 -5.04 -17.65 4.97
N TYR A 8 -6.29 -18.07 4.79
CA TYR A 8 -7.47 -17.22 4.76
C TYR A 8 -8.05 -17.05 6.17
N ASN A 9 -7.28 -16.43 7.06
CA ASN A 9 -7.71 -16.09 8.42
C ASN A 9 -7.57 -14.59 8.69
N LEU A 10 -8.25 -14.12 9.73
CA LEU A 10 -8.27 -12.71 10.10
C LEU A 10 -6.87 -12.18 10.52
N ASP A 11 -6.06 -13.01 11.16
CA ASP A 11 -4.73 -12.60 11.63
C ASP A 11 -3.75 -12.37 10.47
N SER A 12 -3.83 -13.21 9.44
CA SER A 12 -3.11 -13.10 8.18
C SER A 12 -3.53 -11.84 7.44
N ILE A 13 -4.83 -11.58 7.31
CA ILE A 13 -5.37 -10.34 6.71
C ILE A 13 -4.87 -9.11 7.47
N LYS A 14 -4.91 -9.11 8.80
CA LYS A 14 -4.41 -8.01 9.63
C LYS A 14 -2.93 -7.70 9.33
N LYS A 15 -2.08 -8.74 9.33
CA LYS A 15 -0.64 -8.58 9.03
C LYS A 15 -0.43 -8.02 7.62
N LYS A 16 -1.20 -8.48 6.64
CA LYS A 16 -1.12 -8.01 5.25
C LYS A 16 -1.55 -6.55 5.09
N LEU A 17 -2.62 -6.13 5.78
CA LEU A 17 -3.04 -4.72 5.79
C LEU A 17 -1.97 -3.82 6.44
N ILE A 18 -1.30 -4.29 7.49
CA ILE A 18 -0.17 -3.57 8.10
C ILE A 18 0.99 -3.45 7.10
N ILE A 19 1.35 -4.54 6.40
CA ILE A 19 2.39 -4.49 5.35
C ILE A 19 2.00 -3.51 4.26
N LEU A 20 0.76 -3.56 3.78
CA LEU A 20 0.25 -2.65 2.75
C LEU A 20 0.32 -1.18 3.20
N TYR A 21 0.00 -0.91 4.46
CA TYR A 21 0.16 0.42 5.05
C TYR A 21 1.62 0.87 5.05
N LEU A 22 2.54 0.00 5.50
CA LEU A 22 3.97 0.34 5.54
C LEU A 22 4.53 0.62 4.14
N LEU A 23 4.18 -0.18 3.14
CA LEU A 23 4.55 0.06 1.74
C LEU A 23 4.04 1.42 1.26
N ASN A 24 2.77 1.74 1.52
CA ASN A 24 2.20 3.03 1.14
C ASN A 24 2.88 4.24 1.84
N VAL A 25 3.33 4.06 3.10
CA VAL A 25 4.13 5.08 3.80
C VAL A 25 5.51 5.22 3.16
N ILE A 26 6.21 4.12 2.87
CA ILE A 26 7.52 4.14 2.24
C ILE A 26 7.46 4.82 0.86
N ASP A 27 6.44 4.50 0.07
CA ASP A 27 6.15 5.07 -1.25
C ASP A 27 6.15 6.62 -1.22
N ILE A 28 5.43 7.25 -0.27
CA ILE A 28 5.39 8.72 -0.21
C ILE A 28 6.72 9.33 0.23
N PHE A 29 7.44 8.69 1.15
CA PHE A 29 8.77 9.17 1.53
C PHE A 29 9.73 9.12 0.34
N MET A 30 9.75 8.01 -0.40
CA MET A 30 10.60 7.87 -1.59
C MET A 30 10.20 8.83 -2.71
N THR A 31 8.90 9.00 -2.95
CA THR A 31 8.37 9.98 -3.90
C THR A 31 8.88 11.39 -3.58
N LEU A 32 8.73 11.85 -2.33
CA LEU A 32 9.16 13.20 -1.94
C LEU A 32 10.68 13.38 -2.03
N LEU A 33 11.46 12.34 -1.69
CA LEU A 33 12.92 12.37 -1.83
C LEU A 33 13.35 12.51 -3.29
N LEU A 34 12.78 11.70 -4.19
CA LEU A 34 13.09 11.74 -5.61
C LEU A 34 12.66 13.07 -6.25
N LEU A 35 11.46 13.56 -5.94
CA LEU A 35 10.98 14.86 -6.44
C LEU A 35 11.88 16.03 -6.03
N ARG A 36 12.44 15.99 -4.81
CA ARG A 36 13.35 17.04 -4.32
C ARG A 36 14.65 17.13 -5.11
N THR A 37 15.06 16.08 -5.82
CA THR A 37 16.27 16.10 -6.66
C THR A 37 16.11 16.97 -7.92
N GLY A 38 14.87 17.28 -8.33
CA GLY A 38 14.58 18.03 -9.56
C GLY A 38 14.61 17.20 -10.85
N PHE A 39 15.10 15.95 -10.79
CA PHE A 39 15.18 15.06 -11.97
C PHE A 39 13.90 14.26 -12.23
N PHE A 40 12.99 14.19 -11.25
CA PHE A 40 11.79 13.36 -11.32
C PHE A 40 10.53 14.20 -11.27
N ARG A 41 9.45 13.67 -11.86
CA ARG A 41 8.11 14.24 -11.82
C ARG A 41 7.10 13.16 -11.46
N GLU A 42 6.06 13.56 -10.74
CA GLU A 42 4.97 12.68 -10.36
C GLU A 42 4.13 12.35 -11.60
N ALA A 43 3.97 11.05 -11.89
CA ALA A 43 3.20 10.61 -13.06
C ALA A 43 1.68 10.73 -12.84
N ASN A 44 1.22 10.58 -11.60
CA ASN A 44 -0.20 10.65 -11.25
C ASN A 44 -0.64 12.12 -11.15
N PHE A 45 -1.51 12.57 -12.06
CA PHE A 45 -2.01 13.95 -12.11
C PHE A 45 -2.68 14.42 -10.82
N ILE A 46 -3.41 13.54 -10.11
CA ILE A 46 -4.05 13.87 -8.83
C ILE A 46 -2.95 14.07 -7.77
N MET A 47 -2.00 13.14 -7.73
CA MET A 47 -0.91 13.19 -6.75
C MET A 47 0.05 14.36 -6.99
N ALA A 48 0.26 14.74 -8.26
CA ALA A 48 1.15 15.83 -8.65
C ALA A 48 0.82 17.15 -7.95
N LYS A 49 -0.48 17.44 -7.73
CA LYS A 49 -0.93 18.63 -6.98
C LYS A 49 -0.77 18.48 -5.47
N LEU A 50 -0.94 17.27 -4.95
CA LEU A 50 -0.81 16.98 -3.52
C LEU A 50 0.65 17.09 -3.06
N VAL A 51 1.61 16.63 -3.86
CA VAL A 51 3.05 16.65 -3.52
C VAL A 51 3.68 18.05 -3.55
N GLU A 52 3.01 19.06 -4.11
CA GLU A 52 3.46 20.47 -4.05
C GLU A 52 3.61 20.98 -2.61
N ARG A 53 2.84 20.41 -1.68
CA ARG A 53 2.92 20.70 -0.25
C ARG A 53 3.34 19.43 0.50
N PRO A 54 4.66 19.19 0.71
CA PRO A 54 5.20 17.93 1.23
C PRO A 54 4.53 17.46 2.53
N PHE A 55 4.25 18.39 3.45
CA PHE A 55 3.58 18.09 4.72
C PHE A 55 2.13 17.63 4.52
N VAL A 56 1.39 18.28 3.62
CA VAL A 56 0.00 17.92 3.31
C VAL A 56 -0.05 16.57 2.60
N SER A 57 0.84 16.32 1.64
CA SER A 57 0.92 15.02 0.97
C SER A 57 1.24 13.89 1.94
N LEU A 58 2.12 14.14 2.91
CA LEU A 58 2.48 13.14 3.91
C LEU A 58 1.30 12.87 4.84
N LEU A 59 0.66 13.91 5.40
CA LEU A 59 -0.54 13.72 6.23
C LEU A 59 -1.64 12.98 5.46
N PHE A 60 -1.88 13.35 4.21
CA PHE A 60 -2.90 12.70 3.38
C PHE A 60 -2.54 11.24 3.11
N LYS A 61 -1.35 10.93 2.60
CA LYS A 61 -0.94 9.54 2.31
C LYS A 61 -0.66 8.69 3.55
N VAL A 62 -0.50 9.27 4.74
CA VAL A 62 -0.34 8.49 5.98
C VAL A 62 -1.69 8.29 6.66
N ILE A 63 -2.44 9.36 6.91
CA ILE A 63 -3.66 9.30 7.72
C ILE A 63 -4.81 8.68 6.93
N PHE A 64 -5.02 9.09 5.68
CA PHE A 64 -6.17 8.61 4.91
C PHE A 64 -6.09 7.09 4.66
N PRO A 65 -4.97 6.52 4.19
CA PRO A 65 -4.83 5.07 4.08
C PRO A 65 -4.91 4.33 5.42
N ALA A 66 -4.37 4.89 6.50
CA ALA A 66 -4.50 4.27 7.83
C ALA A 66 -5.98 4.11 8.24
N LEU A 67 -6.77 5.16 8.09
CA LEU A 67 -8.21 5.14 8.38
C LEU A 67 -8.96 4.19 7.46
N MET A 68 -8.65 4.19 6.16
CA MET A 68 -9.32 3.34 5.17
C MET A 68 -9.02 1.86 5.40
N LEU A 69 -7.76 1.50 5.68
CA LEU A 69 -7.36 0.12 5.98
C LEU A 69 -7.91 -0.35 7.33
N TYR A 70 -7.99 0.54 8.32
CA TYR A 70 -8.66 0.26 9.58
C TYR A 70 -10.14 -0.03 9.38
N TYR A 71 -10.86 0.83 8.63
CA TYR A 71 -12.25 0.61 8.28
C TYR A 71 -12.44 -0.74 7.57
N LEU A 72 -11.63 -1.01 6.55
CA LEU A 72 -11.68 -2.28 5.81
C LEU A 72 -11.49 -3.50 6.72
N TYR A 73 -10.52 -3.46 7.64
CA TYR A 73 -10.31 -4.53 8.61
C TYR A 73 -11.53 -4.72 9.52
N THR A 74 -12.14 -3.62 9.98
CA THR A 74 -13.32 -3.71 10.86
C THR A 74 -14.51 -4.35 10.15
N GLU A 75 -14.72 -4.05 8.86
CA GLU A 75 -15.79 -4.66 8.08
C GLU A 75 -15.55 -6.15 7.83
N ILE A 76 -14.32 -6.53 7.43
CA ILE A 76 -13.97 -7.95 7.26
C ILE A 76 -14.17 -8.73 8.57
N ARG A 77 -13.77 -8.13 9.71
CA ARG A 77 -13.95 -8.74 11.03
C ARG A 77 -15.42 -8.91 11.39
N LYS A 78 -16.27 -7.91 11.15
CA LYS A 78 -17.71 -7.99 11.41
C LYS A 78 -18.37 -9.12 10.64
N VAL A 79 -18.08 -9.22 9.34
CA VAL A 79 -18.61 -10.29 8.47
C VAL A 79 -18.16 -11.66 8.95
N THR A 80 -16.91 -11.78 9.39
CA THR A 80 -16.35 -13.07 9.82
C THR A 80 -16.92 -13.58 11.15
N ILE A 81 -17.31 -12.67 12.06
CA ILE A 81 -17.86 -13.03 13.38
C ILE A 81 -19.41 -13.14 13.32
N SER A 82 -20.04 -12.66 12.25
CA SER A 82 -21.50 -12.70 12.11
C SER A 82 -22.02 -14.14 12.10
N GLU A 83 -22.90 -14.45 13.05
CA GLU A 83 -23.55 -15.76 13.18
C GLU A 83 -24.61 -16.01 12.09
N GLU A 84 -25.05 -14.97 11.38
CA GLU A 84 -26.07 -15.05 10.34
C GLU A 84 -25.54 -15.66 9.03
N MET A 85 -24.22 -15.65 8.82
CA MET A 85 -23.60 -16.04 7.55
C MET A 85 -23.15 -17.51 7.56
N LYS A 86 -23.41 -18.23 6.46
CA LYS A 86 -22.99 -19.64 6.37
C LYS A 86 -21.45 -19.74 6.33
N PRO A 87 -20.82 -20.76 6.95
CA PRO A 87 -19.37 -20.91 6.98
C PRO A 87 -18.70 -20.88 5.59
N ALA A 88 -19.36 -21.43 4.58
CA ALA A 88 -18.88 -21.42 3.20
C ALA A 88 -18.82 -20.00 2.59
N GLN A 89 -19.74 -19.10 2.97
CA GLN A 89 -19.75 -17.72 2.50
C GLN A 89 -18.66 -16.89 3.18
N VAL A 90 -18.51 -17.05 4.50
CA VAL A 90 -17.42 -16.39 5.27
C VAL A 90 -16.05 -16.75 4.68
N TYR A 91 -15.85 -18.02 4.32
CA TYR A 91 -14.61 -18.46 3.67
C TYR A 91 -14.38 -17.76 2.31
N GLN A 92 -15.43 -17.57 1.50
CA GLN A 92 -15.30 -16.87 0.21
C GLN A 92 -14.93 -15.39 0.41
N GLU A 93 -15.56 -14.70 1.35
CA GLU A 93 -15.26 -13.30 1.67
C GLU A 93 -13.81 -13.12 2.14
N LEU A 94 -13.33 -14.00 3.02
CA LEU A 94 -11.93 -14.01 3.48
C LEU A 94 -10.96 -14.29 2.33
N LYS A 95 -11.31 -15.23 1.44
CA LYS A 95 -10.50 -15.58 0.27
C LYS A 95 -10.40 -14.40 -0.71
N VAL A 96 -11.51 -13.77 -1.06
CA VAL A 96 -11.54 -12.60 -1.95
C VAL A 96 -10.74 -11.46 -1.34
N SER A 97 -10.98 -11.13 -0.07
CA SER A 97 -10.24 -10.09 0.65
C SER A 97 -8.73 -10.36 0.61
N ASN A 98 -8.32 -11.59 0.90
CA ASN A 98 -6.91 -11.97 0.89
C ASN A 98 -6.27 -11.86 -0.50
N ILE A 99 -6.97 -12.27 -1.56
CA ILE A 99 -6.48 -12.14 -2.94
C ILE A 99 -6.32 -10.67 -3.31
N SER A 100 -7.33 -9.84 -3.04
CA SER A 100 -7.29 -8.40 -3.31
C SER A 100 -6.16 -7.70 -2.56
N ILE A 101 -5.97 -7.98 -1.27
CA ILE A 101 -4.89 -7.39 -0.48
C ILE A 101 -3.51 -7.84 -1.01
N ASN A 102 -3.34 -9.12 -1.37
CA ASN A 102 -2.08 -9.58 -1.96
C ASN A 102 -1.79 -8.88 -3.29
N LEU A 103 -2.82 -8.66 -4.13
CA LEU A 103 -2.67 -7.91 -5.38
C LEU A 103 -2.25 -6.47 -5.11
N SER A 104 -2.86 -5.80 -4.12
CA SER A 104 -2.45 -4.46 -3.71
C SER A 104 -1.01 -4.43 -3.22
N ILE A 105 -0.60 -5.38 -2.36
CA ILE A 105 0.79 -5.49 -1.90
C ILE A 105 1.74 -5.66 -3.08
N LEU A 106 1.40 -6.51 -4.06
CA LEU A 106 2.23 -6.73 -5.24
C LEU A 106 2.42 -5.44 -6.03
N ILE A 107 1.35 -4.69 -6.29
CA ILE A 107 1.40 -3.41 -7.02
C ILE A 107 2.28 -2.41 -6.27
N TYR A 108 2.06 -2.21 -4.98
CA TYR A 108 2.88 -1.30 -4.17
C TYR A 108 4.34 -1.73 -4.13
N SER A 109 4.62 -3.03 -4.00
CA SER A 109 5.99 -3.54 -4.02
C SER A 109 6.69 -3.23 -5.35
N ILE A 110 5.99 -3.30 -6.48
CA ILE A 110 6.56 -2.94 -7.79
C ILE A 110 6.87 -1.43 -7.82
N VAL A 111 5.96 -0.58 -7.37
CA VAL A 111 6.17 0.87 -7.34
C VAL A 111 7.37 1.23 -6.45
N ASP A 112 7.45 0.69 -5.24
CA ASP A 112 8.57 0.91 -4.33
C ASP A 112 9.90 0.41 -4.91
N LEU A 113 9.89 -0.72 -5.63
CA LEU A 113 11.07 -1.21 -6.35
C LEU A 113 11.52 -0.22 -7.43
N THR A 114 10.58 0.39 -8.18
CA THR A 114 10.95 1.43 -9.16
C THR A 114 11.59 2.64 -8.48
N HIS A 115 11.10 3.05 -7.30
CA HIS A 115 11.72 4.11 -6.53
C HIS A 115 13.15 3.77 -6.08
N LEU A 116 13.38 2.54 -5.61
CA LEU A 116 14.70 2.05 -5.24
C LEU A 116 15.65 2.05 -6.45
N MET A 117 15.18 1.59 -7.62
CA MET A 117 15.96 1.61 -8.86
C MET A 117 16.36 3.05 -9.24
N TRP A 118 15.42 3.99 -9.23
CA TRP A 118 15.71 5.39 -9.55
C TRP A 118 16.66 6.03 -8.54
N THR A 119 16.48 5.73 -7.26
CA THR A 119 17.39 6.19 -6.21
C THR A 119 18.80 5.65 -6.40
N ALA A 120 18.95 4.38 -6.79
CA ALA A 120 20.25 3.79 -7.09
C ALA A 120 20.91 4.40 -8.35
N LEU A 121 20.12 4.86 -9.32
CA LEU A 121 20.62 5.54 -10.53
C LEU A 121 20.96 7.02 -10.32
N LEU A 122 20.55 7.63 -9.20
CA LEU A 122 20.80 9.06 -8.92
C LEU A 122 22.28 9.47 -9.07
N PRO A 123 23.28 8.77 -8.52
CA PRO A 123 24.68 9.18 -8.65
C PRO A 123 25.13 9.27 -10.11
N TYR A 124 24.67 8.34 -10.96
CA TYR A 124 24.95 8.36 -12.38
C TYR A 124 24.26 9.56 -13.07
N ILE A 125 22.99 9.81 -12.77
CA ILE A 125 22.24 10.96 -13.31
C ILE A 125 22.93 12.29 -12.97
N TYR A 126 23.40 12.44 -11.72
CA TYR A 126 24.15 13.63 -11.29
C TYR A 126 25.48 13.82 -12.00
N THR A 127 26.10 12.76 -12.53
CA THR A 127 27.37 12.88 -13.27
C THR A 127 27.20 13.33 -14.72
N ILE A 128 26.01 13.18 -15.29
CA ILE A 128 25.72 13.48 -16.71
C ILE A 128 24.83 14.72 -16.91
N ALA A 129 24.26 15.27 -15.83
CA ALA A 129 23.42 16.47 -15.84
C ALA A 129 24.23 17.72 -15.50
#